data_AF-A0A0C6P9T3-F1
#
_entry.id   AF-A0A0C6P9T3-F1
#
_cell.length_a   1.000
_cell.length_b   1.000
_cell.length_c   1.000
_cell.angle_alpha   90.00
_cell.angle_beta   90.00
_cell.angle_gamma   90.00
#
_symmetry.space_group_name_H-M   'P 1'
#
loop_
_entity.id
_entity.type
_entity.pdbx_description
1 polymer ?
#
loop_
_entity_poly.entity_id
_entity_poly.type
_entity_poly.pdbx_seq_one_letter_code
_entity_poly.pdbx_strand_id
1 'polypeptide(L)'
;MELRQLRYFVETAHRRSITKAASALHIVQPALTAQIKALEDELGIQLLERSARGVSLTVEGEAVLRDAVSVLRAVDDLKRRHGVAARPGRAVKIGIPNGMTRTFAGQLIERARQQCSFDIELIEGMSGHLLEWLKSGRLDIAVLFASQPLRQLEVRRLTADSIDLVGPPGALDAQRPVAFRDLPQYPLILPNAKHGLTRHIQAQARALGVELRHHTTLDSIAEIKHLVSQGVGYTLLAPMVYRPEMEQGLLSATPVRDPALTRELVTATRRLHEAGDDIAQVRALVHEICGARQDPVAAPG
;
A
#
# COMPACT_ATOMS: atom_id res chain seq x y z
N MET A 1 19.63 5.58 27.51
CA MET A 1 18.62 5.55 26.44
C MET A 1 17.67 4.43 26.75
N GLU A 2 16.38 4.73 26.88
CA GLU A 2 15.34 3.79 27.25
C GLU A 2 14.49 3.42 26.03
N LEU A 3 14.09 2.14 25.90
CA LEU A 3 13.20 1.70 24.81
C LEU A 3 11.86 2.47 24.78
N ARG A 4 11.41 2.94 25.95
CA ARG A 4 10.23 3.80 26.07
C ARG A 4 10.40 5.10 25.29
N GLN A 5 11.58 5.74 25.37
CA GLN A 5 11.85 7.02 24.71
C GLN A 5 11.81 6.86 23.20
N LEU A 6 12.38 5.76 22.68
CA LEU A 6 12.28 5.41 21.26
C LEU A 6 10.82 5.22 20.83
N ARG A 7 9.98 4.51 21.60
CA ARG A 7 8.54 4.34 21.28
C ARG A 7 7.82 5.69 21.22
N TYR A 8 8.11 6.58 22.16
CA TYR A 8 7.52 7.91 22.24
C TYR A 8 7.91 8.82 21.07
N PHE A 9 9.19 8.78 20.69
CA PHE A 9 9.68 9.49 19.53
C PHE A 9 9.02 8.98 18.24
N VAL A 10 9.01 7.66 18.02
CA VAL A 10 8.39 7.02 16.84
C VAL A 10 6.92 7.41 16.70
N GLU A 11 6.14 7.34 17.77
CA GLU A 11 4.71 7.68 17.74
C GLU A 11 4.48 9.18 17.46
N THR A 12 5.33 10.04 18.01
CA THR A 12 5.28 11.49 17.78
C THR A 12 5.60 11.84 16.33
N ALA A 13 6.64 11.20 15.78
CA ALA A 13 7.04 11.34 14.38
C ALA A 13 5.92 10.91 13.41
N HIS A 14 5.25 9.79 13.69
CA HIS A 14 4.15 9.30 12.86
C HIS A 14 2.93 10.22 12.87
N ARG A 15 2.60 10.82 14.02
CA ARG A 15 1.42 11.68 14.16
C ARG A 15 1.66 13.14 13.81
N ARG A 16 2.93 13.56 13.70
CA ARG A 16 3.34 14.95 13.47
C ARG A 16 2.72 15.92 14.50
N SER A 17 2.42 15.42 15.70
CA SER A 17 1.76 16.15 16.77
C SER A 17 2.02 15.49 18.12
N ILE A 18 2.62 16.25 19.05
CA ILE A 18 2.88 15.78 20.42
C ILE A 18 1.56 15.46 21.15
N THR A 19 0.55 16.31 21.01
CA THR A 19 -0.75 16.11 21.68
C THR A 19 -1.45 14.84 21.20
N LYS A 20 -1.49 14.59 19.88
CA LYS A 20 -2.09 13.36 19.33
C LYS A 20 -1.31 12.11 19.74
N ALA A 21 0.02 12.21 19.84
CA ALA A 21 0.86 11.10 20.29
C ALA A 21 0.70 10.80 21.78
N ALA A 22 0.65 11.83 22.63
CA ALA A 22 0.42 11.69 24.05
C ALA A 22 -0.93 10.98 24.33
N SER A 23 -1.98 11.40 23.63
CA SER A 23 -3.30 10.77 23.70
C SER A 23 -3.25 9.29 23.30
N ALA A 24 -2.59 8.94 22.20
CA ALA A 24 -2.48 7.56 21.73
C ALA A 24 -1.61 6.67 22.61
N LEU A 25 -0.63 7.25 23.30
CA LEU A 25 0.25 6.57 24.26
C LEU A 25 -0.37 6.52 25.66
N HIS A 26 -1.56 7.11 25.86
CA HIS A 26 -2.22 7.25 27.16
C HIS A 26 -1.34 7.92 28.23
N ILE A 27 -0.63 8.99 27.84
CA ILE A 27 0.18 9.81 28.75
C ILE A 27 -0.11 11.30 28.57
N VAL A 28 0.34 12.11 29.53
CA VAL A 28 0.22 13.57 29.45
C VAL A 28 1.31 14.17 28.54
N GLN A 29 0.96 15.23 27.81
CA GLN A 29 1.87 15.91 26.87
C GLN A 29 3.19 16.40 27.50
N PRO A 30 3.22 16.96 28.73
CA PRO A 30 4.48 17.37 29.36
C PRO A 30 5.44 16.19 29.58
N ALA A 31 4.92 15.03 29.98
CA ALA A 31 5.71 13.82 30.17
C ALA A 31 6.31 13.32 28.84
N LEU A 32 5.49 13.29 27.78
CA LEU A 32 5.98 12.93 26.44
C LEU A 32 7.10 13.87 25.97
N THR A 33 6.88 15.18 26.15
CA THR A 33 7.85 16.22 25.77
C THR A 33 9.17 16.06 26.50
N ALA A 34 9.14 15.83 27.82
CA ALA A 34 10.34 15.65 28.62
C ALA A 34 11.13 14.39 28.22
N GLN A 35 10.44 13.30 27.89
CA GLN A 35 11.07 12.04 27.48
C GLN A 35 11.72 12.12 26.11
N ILE A 36 11.11 12.85 25.16
CA ILE A 36 11.73 13.09 23.86
C ILE A 36 12.94 14.02 24.01
N LYS A 37 12.82 15.08 24.82
CA LYS A 37 13.96 15.97 25.08
C LYS A 37 15.13 15.22 25.71
N ALA A 38 14.88 14.34 26.69
CA ALA A 38 15.91 13.51 27.28
C ALA A 38 16.59 12.58 26.26
N LEU A 39 15.85 12.10 25.23
CA LEU A 39 16.44 11.32 24.13
C LEU A 39 17.31 12.21 23.23
N GLU A 40 16.86 13.42 22.90
CA GLU A 40 17.62 14.41 22.12
C GLU A 40 18.92 14.78 22.86
N ASP A 41 18.84 15.07 24.15
CA ASP A 41 19.97 15.42 25.02
C ASP A 41 20.99 14.28 25.10
N GLU A 42 20.51 13.03 25.20
CA GLU A 42 21.40 11.86 25.25
C GLU A 42 22.09 11.57 23.91
N LEU A 43 21.40 11.74 22.79
CA LEU A 43 21.98 11.56 21.46
C LEU A 43 22.81 12.77 20.99
N GLY A 44 22.70 13.91 21.67
CA GLY A 44 23.37 15.16 21.30
C GLY A 44 22.85 15.77 20.00
N ILE A 45 21.64 15.39 19.56
CA ILE A 45 21.03 15.84 18.30
C ILE A 45 19.56 16.18 18.51
N GLN A 46 19.11 17.23 17.82
CA GLN A 46 17.69 17.56 17.77
C GLN A 46 17.00 16.63 16.78
N LEU A 47 15.93 15.96 17.22
CA LEU A 47 15.18 15.00 16.41
C LEU A 47 13.92 15.62 15.80
N LEU A 48 13.33 16.61 16.50
CA LEU A 48 12.07 17.22 16.13
C LEU A 48 12.18 18.75 16.01
N GLU A 49 11.60 19.29 14.94
CA GLU A 49 11.33 20.71 14.78
C GLU A 49 9.88 21.00 15.18
N ARG A 50 9.68 22.04 15.99
CA ARG A 50 8.35 22.47 16.44
C ARG A 50 7.99 23.77 15.75
N SER A 51 6.82 23.80 15.13
CA SER A 51 6.28 24.99 14.48
C SER A 51 4.81 25.20 14.86
N ALA A 52 4.25 26.35 14.49
CA ALA A 52 2.81 26.61 14.63
C ALA A 52 1.93 25.59 13.89
N ARG A 53 2.47 24.85 12.91
CA ARG A 53 1.75 23.82 12.14
C ARG A 53 1.85 22.41 12.74
N GLY A 54 2.59 22.25 13.84
CA GLY A 54 2.81 20.96 14.50
C GLY A 54 4.28 20.58 14.58
N VAL A 55 4.56 19.28 14.40
CA VAL A 55 5.90 18.71 14.55
C VAL A 55 6.41 18.15 13.22
N SER A 56 7.64 18.51 12.85
CA SER A 56 8.41 17.91 11.75
C SER A 56 9.65 17.19 12.29
N LEU A 57 10.21 16.27 11.51
CA LEU A 57 11.50 15.64 11.81
C LEU A 57 12.62 16.52 11.25
N THR A 58 13.74 16.57 11.95
CA THR A 58 15.03 17.01 11.38
C THR A 58 15.58 15.94 10.44
N VAL A 59 16.65 16.25 9.70
CA VAL A 59 17.35 15.27 8.85
C VAL A 59 17.87 14.10 9.69
N GLU A 60 18.42 14.41 10.86
CA GLU A 60 18.90 13.47 11.86
C GLU A 60 17.73 12.68 12.46
N GLY A 61 16.61 13.35 12.74
CA GLY A 61 15.37 12.74 13.20
C GLY A 61 14.82 11.69 12.24
N GLU A 62 14.89 11.93 10.93
CA GLU A 62 14.50 10.91 9.94
C GLU A 62 15.39 9.66 9.97
N ALA A 63 16.70 9.84 10.21
CA ALA A 63 17.63 8.72 10.35
C ALA A 63 17.35 7.93 11.63
N VAL A 64 17.26 8.63 12.77
CA VAL A 64 16.96 8.01 14.07
C VAL A 64 15.60 7.34 14.06
N LEU A 65 14.60 7.86 13.33
CA LEU A 65 13.29 7.21 13.21
C LEU A 65 13.42 5.81 12.59
N ARG A 66 14.21 5.67 11.52
CA ARG A 66 14.42 4.38 10.85
C ARG A 66 15.11 3.38 11.78
N ASP A 67 16.10 3.85 12.54
CA ASP A 67 16.88 3.02 13.47
C ASP A 67 16.04 2.63 14.69
N ALA A 68 15.33 3.59 15.30
CA ALA A 68 14.46 3.39 16.43
C ALA A 68 13.37 2.34 16.14
N VAL A 69 12.73 2.41 14.96
CA VAL A 69 11.74 1.40 14.56
C VAL A 69 12.38 0.01 14.43
N SER A 70 13.61 -0.07 13.91
CA SER A 70 14.33 -1.33 13.74
C SER A 70 14.73 -1.94 15.09
N VAL A 71 15.23 -1.14 16.02
CA VAL A 71 15.52 -1.55 17.41
C VAL A 71 14.26 -2.07 18.10
N LEU A 72 13.15 -1.32 18.01
CA LEU A 72 11.90 -1.71 18.63
C LEU A 72 11.33 -3.01 18.04
N ARG A 73 11.49 -3.23 16.74
CA ARG A 73 11.17 -4.52 16.10
C ARG A 73 12.03 -5.64 16.65
N ALA A 74 13.35 -5.49 16.69
CA ALA A 74 14.24 -6.53 17.20
C ALA A 74 13.90 -6.95 18.65
N VAL A 75 13.50 -5.98 19.49
CA VAL A 75 13.02 -6.27 20.86
C VAL A 75 11.71 -7.05 20.86
N ASP A 76 10.75 -6.67 20.01
CA ASP A 76 9.47 -7.38 19.91
C ASP A 76 9.67 -8.81 19.34
N ASP A 77 10.57 -8.97 18.36
CA ASP A 77 10.95 -10.26 17.77
C ASP A 77 11.63 -11.18 18.79
N LEU A 78 12.53 -10.63 19.62
CA LEU A 78 13.15 -11.35 20.73
C LEU A 78 12.10 -11.89 21.71
N LYS A 79 11.14 -11.05 22.12
CA LYS A 79 10.06 -11.48 23.03
C LYS A 79 9.26 -12.62 22.43
N ARG A 80 8.84 -12.47 21.17
CA ARG A 80 8.03 -13.47 20.46
C ARG A 80 8.75 -14.82 20.32
N ARG A 81 10.03 -14.83 19.93
CA ARG A 81 10.83 -16.08 19.80
C ARG A 81 10.91 -16.89 21.08
N HIS A 82 10.84 -16.25 22.24
CA HIS A 82 10.94 -16.91 23.53
C HIS A 82 9.59 -17.11 24.23
N GLY A 83 8.47 -17.03 23.49
CA GLY A 83 7.13 -17.29 24.02
C GLY A 83 6.70 -16.32 25.13
N VAL A 84 7.49 -15.30 25.42
CA VAL A 84 7.04 -14.14 26.18
C VAL A 84 6.06 -13.48 25.27
N ALA A 85 4.76 -13.54 25.60
CA ALA A 85 3.73 -12.86 24.84
C ALA A 85 4.27 -11.47 24.50
N ALA A 86 4.63 -11.26 23.22
CA ALA A 86 4.77 -9.92 22.69
C ALA A 86 3.48 -9.25 23.14
N ARG A 87 3.60 -8.09 23.80
CA ARG A 87 2.45 -7.41 24.44
C ARG A 87 1.19 -7.67 23.61
N PRO A 88 0.06 -8.08 24.22
CA PRO A 88 -1.20 -8.12 23.48
C PRO A 88 -1.31 -6.81 22.67
N GLY A 89 -1.40 -6.92 21.34
CA GLY A 89 -1.70 -5.76 20.49
C GLY A 89 -0.58 -5.10 19.69
N ARG A 90 0.50 -5.77 19.26
CA ARG A 90 1.22 -5.31 18.05
C ARG A 90 0.87 -6.21 16.85
N ALA A 91 -0.09 -5.76 16.08
CA ALA A 91 -0.45 -6.38 14.81
C ALA A 91 0.64 -6.16 13.74
N VAL A 92 0.85 -7.14 12.87
CA VAL A 92 1.65 -6.95 11.65
C VAL A 92 0.88 -6.03 10.71
N LYS A 93 1.45 -4.85 10.43
CA LYS A 93 0.82 -3.82 9.59
C LYS A 93 1.13 -4.06 8.12
N ILE A 94 0.08 -4.31 7.34
CA ILE A 94 0.16 -4.70 5.94
C ILE A 94 -0.52 -3.63 5.10
N GLY A 95 0.26 -2.96 4.26
CA GLY A 95 -0.24 -2.01 3.28
C GLY A 95 -0.79 -2.70 2.05
N ILE A 96 -2.02 -2.38 1.62
CA ILE A 96 -2.62 -2.92 0.39
C ILE A 96 -3.12 -1.81 -0.55
N PRO A 97 -2.83 -1.90 -1.86
CA PRO A 97 -3.28 -0.94 -2.85
C PRO A 97 -4.79 -0.78 -2.91
N ASN A 98 -5.22 0.45 -3.16
CA ASN A 98 -6.63 0.79 -3.31
C ASN A 98 -7.35 -0.16 -4.27
N GLY A 99 -8.54 -0.62 -3.88
CA GLY A 99 -9.40 -1.47 -4.71
C GLY A 99 -9.05 -2.97 -4.66
N MET A 100 -7.94 -3.37 -4.05
CA MET A 100 -7.69 -4.79 -3.74
C MET A 100 -8.38 -5.24 -2.46
N THR A 101 -8.77 -4.34 -1.55
CA THR A 101 -9.36 -4.69 -0.25
C THR A 101 -10.54 -5.66 -0.39
N ARG A 102 -11.49 -5.41 -1.31
CA ARG A 102 -12.68 -6.25 -1.46
C ARG A 102 -12.36 -7.68 -1.87
N THR A 103 -11.34 -7.89 -2.69
CA THR A 103 -10.98 -9.23 -3.17
C THR A 103 -9.94 -9.88 -2.26
N PHE A 104 -9.02 -9.11 -1.68
CA PHE A 104 -7.81 -9.61 -1.02
C PHE A 104 -7.91 -9.61 0.52
N ALA A 105 -8.50 -8.56 1.12
CA ALA A 105 -8.46 -8.36 2.57
C ALA A 105 -9.19 -9.46 3.34
N GLY A 106 -10.38 -9.86 2.88
CA GLY A 106 -11.18 -10.89 3.56
C GLY A 106 -10.44 -12.22 3.66
N GLN A 107 -9.88 -12.69 2.54
CA GLN A 107 -9.12 -13.94 2.49
C GLN A 107 -7.84 -13.88 3.34
N LEU A 108 -7.16 -12.74 3.36
CA LEU A 108 -5.94 -12.56 4.16
C LEU A 108 -6.27 -12.56 5.66
N ILE A 109 -7.33 -11.85 6.08
CA ILE A 109 -7.80 -11.82 7.47
C ILE A 109 -8.20 -13.22 7.93
N GLU A 110 -8.98 -13.93 7.13
CA GLU A 110 -9.44 -15.28 7.45
C GLU A 110 -8.28 -16.26 7.62
N ARG A 111 -7.36 -16.31 6.64
CA ARG A 111 -6.19 -17.19 6.71
C ARG A 111 -5.24 -16.81 7.84
N ALA A 112 -4.99 -15.51 8.06
CA ALA A 112 -4.15 -15.06 9.15
C ALA A 112 -4.72 -15.46 10.51
N ARG A 113 -6.04 -15.33 10.72
CA ARG A 113 -6.69 -15.76 11.97
C ARG A 113 -6.54 -17.26 12.24
N GLN A 114 -6.48 -18.08 11.19
CA GLN A 114 -6.35 -19.54 11.32
C GLN A 114 -4.90 -20.00 11.49
N GLN A 115 -3.95 -19.29 10.89
CA GLN A 115 -2.57 -19.78 10.73
C GLN A 115 -1.52 -18.96 11.50
N CYS A 116 -1.81 -17.71 11.86
CA CYS A 116 -0.88 -16.84 12.58
C CYS A 116 -1.21 -16.82 14.08
N SER A 117 -0.16 -16.81 14.91
CA SER A 117 -0.26 -16.62 16.36
C SER A 117 -0.30 -15.15 16.78
N PHE A 118 -0.48 -14.24 15.83
CA PHE A 118 -0.41 -12.79 16.00
C PHE A 118 -1.50 -12.10 15.16
N ASP A 119 -1.89 -10.89 15.59
CA ASP A 119 -2.85 -10.06 14.86
C ASP A 119 -2.24 -9.46 13.59
N ILE A 120 -3.09 -9.16 12.60
CA ILE A 120 -2.71 -8.36 11.43
C ILE A 120 -3.58 -7.10 11.33
N GLU A 121 -3.00 -6.01 10.84
CA GLU A 121 -3.69 -4.75 10.58
C GLU A 121 -3.53 -4.43 9.09
N LEU A 122 -4.66 -4.34 8.37
CA LEU A 122 -4.65 -3.97 6.96
C LEU A 122 -4.86 -2.47 6.80
N ILE A 123 -3.96 -1.82 6.06
CA ILE A 123 -4.00 -0.39 5.79
C ILE A 123 -4.09 -0.20 4.27
N GLU A 124 -5.23 0.31 3.80
CA GLU A 124 -5.43 0.61 2.39
C GLU A 124 -4.82 1.97 2.03
N GLY A 125 -4.18 2.04 0.85
CA GLY A 125 -3.63 3.29 0.35
C GLY A 125 -3.06 3.21 -1.05
N MET A 126 -2.74 4.38 -1.62
CA MET A 126 -2.02 4.46 -2.88
C MET A 126 -0.58 3.92 -2.72
N SER A 127 -0.06 3.20 -3.72
CA SER A 127 1.28 2.60 -3.63
C SER A 127 2.41 3.58 -3.28
N GLY A 128 2.26 4.87 -3.64
CA GLY A 128 3.21 5.92 -3.20
C GLY A 128 3.19 6.14 -1.69
N HIS A 129 2.02 6.33 -1.09
CA HIS A 129 1.87 6.47 0.37
C HIS A 129 2.25 5.18 1.11
N LEU A 130 1.88 4.02 0.58
CA LEU A 130 2.28 2.73 1.16
C LEU A 130 3.81 2.58 1.17
N LEU A 131 4.48 2.99 0.10
CA LEU A 131 5.93 2.99 0.03
C LEU A 131 6.56 3.93 1.08
N GLU A 132 6.02 5.13 1.26
CA GLU A 132 6.46 6.06 2.29
C GLU A 132 6.26 5.50 3.70
N TRP A 133 5.08 4.94 3.98
CA TRP A 133 4.76 4.34 5.28
C TRP A 133 5.61 3.09 5.56
N LEU A 134 5.93 2.31 4.53
CA LEU A 134 6.86 1.19 4.66
C LEU A 134 8.27 1.69 5.00
N LYS A 135 8.76 2.74 4.32
CA LYS A 135 10.09 3.33 4.61
C LYS A 135 10.15 3.96 6.00
N SER A 136 9.09 4.63 6.43
CA SER A 136 9.06 5.34 7.71
C SER A 136 8.86 4.41 8.92
N GLY A 137 8.52 3.14 8.72
CA GLY A 137 8.24 2.22 9.83
C GLY A 137 6.77 2.02 10.18
N ARG A 138 5.86 2.77 9.54
CA ARG A 138 4.42 2.68 9.79
C ARG A 138 3.79 1.39 9.24
N LEU A 139 4.41 0.78 8.22
CA LEU A 139 4.07 -0.56 7.73
C LEU A 139 5.21 -1.54 7.98
N ASP A 140 4.85 -2.81 8.17
CA ASP A 140 5.78 -3.92 8.21
C ASP A 140 5.94 -4.56 6.83
N ILE A 141 4.84 -4.72 6.09
CA ILE A 141 4.79 -5.22 4.72
C ILE A 141 3.95 -4.27 3.86
N ALA A 142 4.29 -4.09 2.59
CA ALA A 142 3.41 -3.47 1.61
C ALA A 142 3.27 -4.34 0.35
N VAL A 143 2.05 -4.57 -0.08
CA VAL A 143 1.77 -4.99 -1.46
C VAL A 143 1.81 -3.74 -2.33
N LEU A 144 2.48 -3.79 -3.47
CA LEU A 144 2.70 -2.61 -4.30
C LEU A 144 2.60 -2.99 -5.78
N PHE A 145 2.07 -2.08 -6.59
CA PHE A 145 2.26 -2.15 -8.03
C PHE A 145 3.56 -1.43 -8.39
N ALA A 146 4.62 -2.19 -8.65
CA ALA A 146 5.92 -1.65 -9.00
C ALA A 146 5.82 -0.85 -10.32
N SER A 147 6.36 0.36 -10.29
CA SER A 147 6.50 1.23 -11.47
C SER A 147 7.95 1.67 -11.69
N GLN A 148 8.83 1.34 -10.74
CA GLN A 148 10.25 1.66 -10.73
C GLN A 148 10.99 0.70 -9.77
N PRO A 149 12.29 0.46 -9.96
CA PRO A 149 13.09 -0.38 -9.07
C PRO A 149 13.10 0.14 -7.62
N LEU A 150 12.74 -0.70 -6.65
CA LEU A 150 12.68 -0.36 -5.23
C LEU A 150 13.99 -0.75 -4.49
N ARG A 151 15.10 -0.11 -4.85
CA ARG A 151 16.48 -0.53 -4.48
C ARG A 151 16.81 -0.56 -2.98
N GLN A 152 16.03 0.09 -2.11
CA GLN A 152 16.25 0.13 -0.65
C GLN A 152 15.39 -0.88 0.12
N LEU A 153 14.57 -1.66 -0.58
CA LEU A 153 13.64 -2.61 0.00
C LEU A 153 14.04 -4.03 -0.40
N GLU A 154 13.57 -4.99 0.38
CA GLU A 154 13.49 -6.38 -0.09
C GLU A 154 12.15 -6.52 -0.82
N VAL A 155 12.21 -6.99 -2.06
CA VAL A 155 11.04 -7.11 -2.93
C VAL A 155 10.92 -8.54 -3.42
N ARG A 156 9.72 -9.10 -3.34
CA ARG A 156 9.37 -10.36 -3.99
C ARG A 156 8.21 -10.14 -4.95
N ARG A 157 8.39 -10.58 -6.19
CA ARG A 157 7.33 -10.56 -7.19
C ARG A 157 6.21 -11.52 -6.78
N LEU A 158 4.98 -11.05 -6.92
CA LEU A 158 3.78 -11.87 -6.73
C LEU A 158 3.28 -12.34 -8.09
N THR A 159 2.93 -11.39 -8.97
CA THR A 159 2.45 -11.68 -10.32
C THR A 159 2.67 -10.47 -11.22
N ALA A 160 2.55 -10.64 -12.53
CA ALA A 160 2.22 -9.54 -13.42
C ALA A 160 0.71 -9.42 -13.51
N ASP A 161 0.21 -8.19 -13.58
CA ASP A 161 -1.21 -7.87 -13.67
C ASP A 161 -1.45 -7.05 -14.93
N SER A 162 -2.42 -7.43 -15.74
CA SER A 162 -2.83 -6.64 -16.91
C SER A 162 -3.62 -5.41 -16.46
N ILE A 163 -3.68 -4.41 -17.32
CA ILE A 163 -4.60 -3.29 -17.18
C ILE A 163 -5.52 -3.32 -18.39
N ASP A 164 -6.81 -3.45 -18.10
CA ASP A 164 -7.85 -3.61 -19.09
C ASP A 164 -8.67 -2.30 -19.19
N LEU A 165 -9.32 -2.09 -20.32
CA LEU A 165 -10.32 -1.04 -20.48
C LEU A 165 -11.58 -1.52 -19.78
N VAL A 166 -12.11 -0.69 -18.88
CA VAL A 166 -13.32 -0.96 -18.11
C VAL A 166 -14.38 0.07 -18.47
N GLY A 167 -15.59 -0.39 -18.70
CA GLY A 167 -16.69 0.42 -19.18
C GLY A 167 -18.01 0.08 -18.47
N PRO A 168 -19.09 0.79 -18.87
CA PRO A 168 -20.43 0.53 -18.34
C PRO A 168 -20.89 -0.91 -18.62
N PRO A 169 -21.93 -1.42 -17.93
CA PRO A 169 -22.52 -2.73 -18.21
C PRO A 169 -22.80 -2.94 -19.71
N GLY A 170 -22.31 -4.05 -20.27
CA GLY A 170 -22.54 -4.42 -21.67
C GLY A 170 -21.86 -3.53 -22.74
N ALA A 171 -21.11 -2.50 -22.35
CA ALA A 171 -20.47 -1.58 -23.29
C ALA A 171 -19.21 -2.15 -23.98
N LEU A 172 -18.58 -3.16 -23.38
CA LEU A 172 -17.35 -3.78 -23.86
C LEU A 172 -17.53 -5.30 -23.99
N ASP A 173 -16.96 -5.86 -25.05
CA ASP A 173 -16.87 -7.30 -25.28
C ASP A 173 -15.47 -7.79 -24.90
N ALA A 174 -15.39 -8.70 -23.92
CA ALA A 174 -14.13 -9.25 -23.42
C ALA A 174 -13.32 -10.01 -24.49
N GLN A 175 -13.98 -10.48 -25.57
CA GLN A 175 -13.33 -11.17 -26.69
C GLN A 175 -12.83 -10.21 -27.78
N ARG A 176 -13.06 -8.90 -27.63
CA ARG A 176 -12.63 -7.87 -28.58
C ARG A 176 -11.68 -6.88 -27.91
N PRO A 177 -10.37 -7.21 -27.83
CA PRO A 177 -9.38 -6.31 -27.27
C PRO A 177 -9.34 -4.96 -27.98
N VAL A 178 -8.99 -3.92 -27.23
CA VAL A 178 -8.82 -2.55 -27.75
C VAL A 178 -7.33 -2.28 -27.87
N ALA A 179 -6.90 -1.71 -29.01
CA ALA A 179 -5.50 -1.30 -29.14
C ALA A 179 -5.24 -0.07 -28.26
N PHE A 180 -4.05 0.01 -27.64
CA PHE A 180 -3.68 1.14 -26.78
C PHE A 180 -3.84 2.49 -27.50
N ARG A 181 -3.51 2.53 -28.80
CA ARG A 181 -3.62 3.72 -29.65
C ARG A 181 -5.06 4.22 -29.82
N ASP A 182 -6.05 3.35 -29.61
CA ASP A 182 -7.47 3.68 -29.75
C ASP A 182 -8.07 4.17 -28.44
N LEU A 183 -7.35 4.07 -27.31
CA LEU A 183 -7.80 4.58 -26.02
C LEU A 183 -8.29 6.05 -26.01
N PRO A 184 -7.72 6.98 -26.81
CA PRO A 184 -8.23 8.35 -26.91
C PRO A 184 -9.68 8.47 -27.38
N GLN A 185 -10.27 7.44 -28.01
CA GLN A 185 -11.66 7.46 -28.44
C GLN A 185 -12.66 7.29 -27.28
N TYR A 186 -12.17 6.86 -26.11
CA TYR A 186 -13.00 6.68 -24.93
C TYR A 186 -12.88 7.89 -23.98
N PRO A 187 -13.98 8.38 -23.40
CA PRO A 187 -13.94 9.38 -22.34
C PRO A 187 -13.38 8.75 -21.05
N LEU A 188 -12.05 8.79 -20.89
CA LEU A 188 -11.35 8.16 -19.77
C LEU A 188 -11.46 8.96 -18.46
N ILE A 189 -11.88 8.27 -17.41
CA ILE A 189 -11.89 8.70 -16.01
C ILE A 189 -10.72 7.99 -15.33
N LEU A 190 -9.63 8.71 -15.09
CA LEU A 190 -8.43 8.18 -14.45
C LEU A 190 -8.23 8.79 -13.06
N PRO A 191 -7.55 8.07 -12.14
CA PRO A 191 -7.11 8.68 -10.89
C PRO A 191 -6.19 9.89 -11.14
N ASN A 192 -5.97 10.75 -10.14
CA ASN A 192 -5.05 11.89 -10.31
C ASN A 192 -3.67 11.48 -10.86
N ALA A 193 -2.95 12.46 -11.42
CA ALA A 193 -1.61 12.25 -11.95
C ALA A 193 -0.56 11.81 -10.89
N LYS A 194 -0.86 11.97 -9.59
CA LYS A 194 -0.01 11.46 -8.50
C LYS A 194 -0.22 9.96 -8.25
N HIS A 195 -1.23 9.35 -8.84
CA HIS A 195 -1.48 7.91 -8.75
C HIS A 195 -0.49 7.15 -9.65
N GLY A 196 0.07 6.05 -9.13
CA GLY A 196 1.06 5.25 -9.87
C GLY A 196 0.51 4.64 -11.16
N LEU A 197 -0.79 4.35 -11.19
CA LEU A 197 -1.50 3.87 -12.38
C LEU A 197 -1.51 4.91 -13.50
N THR A 198 -1.97 6.14 -13.20
CA THR A 198 -2.04 7.23 -14.16
C THR A 198 -0.66 7.58 -14.70
N ARG A 199 0.37 7.63 -13.84
CA ARG A 199 1.77 7.82 -14.29
C ARG A 199 2.24 6.73 -15.25
N HIS A 200 1.92 5.47 -14.95
CA HIS A 200 2.30 4.33 -15.78
C HIS A 200 1.62 4.40 -17.16
N ILE A 201 0.30 4.65 -17.19
CA ILE A 201 -0.46 4.82 -18.44
C ILE A 201 0.08 6.01 -19.25
N GLN A 202 0.32 7.15 -18.61
CA GLN A 202 0.87 8.34 -19.28
C GLN A 202 2.29 8.12 -19.80
N ALA A 203 3.13 7.35 -19.09
CA ALA A 203 4.47 7.00 -19.56
C ALA A 203 4.39 6.15 -20.84
N GLN A 204 3.49 5.18 -20.87
CA GLN A 204 3.23 4.37 -22.07
C GLN A 204 2.69 5.22 -23.23
N ALA A 205 1.74 6.10 -22.94
CA ALA A 205 1.16 7.00 -23.94
C ALA A 205 2.21 7.91 -24.57
N ARG A 206 3.08 8.52 -23.76
CA ARG A 206 4.20 9.33 -24.25
C ARG A 206 5.18 8.52 -25.10
N ALA A 207 5.51 7.29 -24.69
CA ALA A 207 6.43 6.44 -25.45
C ALA A 207 5.87 6.07 -26.84
N LEU A 208 4.53 6.04 -26.99
CA LEU A 208 3.84 5.71 -28.24
C LEU A 208 3.36 6.94 -29.02
N GLY A 209 3.60 8.15 -28.52
CA GLY A 209 3.10 9.39 -29.14
C GLY A 209 1.57 9.54 -29.10
N VAL A 210 0.90 8.90 -28.14
CA VAL A 210 -0.57 8.94 -27.96
C VAL A 210 -0.94 10.01 -26.94
N GLU A 211 -1.87 10.91 -27.28
CA GLU A 211 -2.41 11.92 -26.37
C GLU A 211 -3.68 11.38 -25.67
N LEU A 212 -3.59 11.07 -24.38
CA LEU A 212 -4.74 10.66 -23.57
C LEU A 212 -5.37 11.86 -22.87
N ARG A 213 -6.53 12.29 -23.35
CA ARG A 213 -7.34 13.32 -22.69
C ARG A 213 -8.14 12.67 -21.56
N HIS A 214 -7.98 13.20 -20.35
CA HIS A 214 -8.76 12.79 -19.18
C HIS A 214 -9.28 14.07 -18.52
N HIS A 215 -10.61 14.17 -18.37
CA HIS A 215 -11.27 15.42 -18.01
C HIS A 215 -11.54 15.57 -16.50
N THR A 216 -11.33 14.50 -15.72
CA THR A 216 -11.74 14.47 -14.31
C THR A 216 -10.64 13.90 -13.44
N THR A 217 -10.30 14.60 -12.35
CA THR A 217 -9.35 14.12 -11.33
C THR A 217 -10.11 13.67 -10.09
N LEU A 218 -10.19 12.35 -9.88
CA LEU A 218 -10.77 11.71 -8.69
C LEU A 218 -9.71 10.84 -8.02
N ASP A 219 -9.65 10.84 -6.69
CA ASP A 219 -8.65 10.06 -5.93
C ASP A 219 -9.22 8.78 -5.31
N SER A 220 -10.44 8.41 -5.69
CA SER A 220 -11.14 7.23 -5.20
C SER A 220 -11.44 6.26 -6.35
N ILE A 221 -10.82 5.07 -6.31
CA ILE A 221 -11.10 4.00 -7.26
C ILE A 221 -12.55 3.53 -7.18
N ALA A 222 -13.12 3.51 -5.97
CA ALA A 222 -14.53 3.16 -5.77
C ALA A 222 -15.47 4.15 -6.48
N GLU A 223 -15.16 5.45 -6.39
CA GLU A 223 -15.96 6.49 -7.05
C GLU A 223 -15.82 6.43 -8.58
N ILE A 224 -14.60 6.21 -9.08
CA ILE A 224 -14.38 6.03 -10.51
C ILE A 224 -15.21 4.86 -11.04
N LYS A 225 -15.21 3.71 -10.35
CA LYS A 225 -16.02 2.55 -10.73
C LYS A 225 -17.52 2.85 -10.68
N HIS A 226 -17.96 3.62 -9.68
CA HIS A 226 -19.35 4.05 -9.59
C HIS A 226 -19.76 4.89 -10.81
N LEU A 227 -18.99 5.91 -11.17
CA LEU A 227 -19.26 6.75 -12.34
C LEU A 227 -19.26 5.94 -13.65
N VAL A 228 -18.31 5.01 -13.81
CA VAL A 228 -18.28 4.12 -14.97
C VAL A 228 -19.52 3.23 -15.03
N SER A 229 -19.96 2.68 -13.89
CA SER A 229 -21.19 1.87 -13.83
C SER A 229 -22.45 2.67 -14.21
N GLN A 230 -22.41 4.00 -14.05
CA GLN A 230 -23.49 4.91 -14.43
C GLN A 230 -23.40 5.41 -15.89
N GLY A 231 -22.42 4.96 -16.67
CA GLY A 231 -22.31 5.38 -18.07
C GLY A 231 -21.56 6.69 -18.29
N VAL A 232 -20.96 7.29 -17.25
CA VAL A 232 -20.27 8.60 -17.36
C VAL A 232 -19.02 8.52 -18.24
N GLY A 233 -18.39 7.35 -18.33
CA GLY A 233 -17.23 7.13 -19.18
C GLY A 233 -16.60 5.77 -18.97
N TYR A 234 -15.31 5.69 -19.27
CA TYR A 234 -14.50 4.46 -19.18
C TYR A 234 -13.31 4.67 -18.25
N THR A 235 -12.69 3.60 -17.79
CA THR A 235 -11.45 3.68 -17.00
C THR A 235 -10.48 2.57 -17.39
N LEU A 236 -9.28 2.62 -16.83
CA LEU A 236 -8.25 1.60 -17.00
C LEU A 236 -7.94 1.03 -15.63
N LEU A 237 -8.24 -0.25 -15.40
CA LEU A 237 -8.03 -0.90 -14.11
C LEU A 237 -7.52 -2.32 -14.30
N ALA A 238 -6.88 -2.84 -13.27
CA ALA A 238 -6.48 -4.24 -13.25
C ALA A 238 -7.66 -5.17 -12.93
N PRO A 239 -7.71 -6.40 -13.51
CA PRO A 239 -8.77 -7.38 -13.25
C PRO A 239 -9.12 -7.57 -11.78
N MET A 240 -8.11 -7.66 -10.91
CA MET A 240 -8.34 -7.86 -9.46
C MET A 240 -9.08 -6.72 -8.75
N VAL A 241 -9.15 -5.55 -9.40
CA VAL A 241 -9.78 -4.33 -8.86
C VAL A 241 -11.24 -4.21 -9.30
N TYR A 242 -11.62 -4.69 -10.49
CA TYR A 242 -12.98 -4.52 -11.03
C TYR A 242 -13.78 -5.84 -11.16
N ARG A 243 -13.15 -7.00 -11.03
CA ARG A 243 -13.80 -8.30 -11.23
C ARG A 243 -15.09 -8.49 -10.40
N PRO A 244 -15.17 -8.10 -9.11
CA PRO A 244 -16.41 -8.25 -8.34
C PRO A 244 -17.61 -7.53 -8.97
N GLU A 245 -17.40 -6.32 -9.50
CA GLU A 245 -18.45 -5.52 -10.14
C GLU A 245 -18.78 -6.07 -11.54
N MET A 246 -17.82 -6.65 -12.24
CA MET A 246 -18.07 -7.35 -13.51
C MET A 246 -18.93 -8.61 -13.29
N GLU A 247 -18.62 -9.40 -12.25
CA GLU A 247 -19.41 -10.59 -11.85
C GLU A 247 -20.84 -10.22 -11.43
N GLN A 248 -21.03 -9.01 -10.90
CA GLN A 248 -22.34 -8.44 -10.56
C GLN A 248 -23.05 -7.78 -11.76
N GLY A 249 -22.45 -7.77 -12.95
CA GLY A 249 -23.00 -7.11 -14.14
C GLY A 249 -23.02 -5.57 -14.07
N LEU A 250 -22.30 -4.97 -13.12
CA LEU A 250 -22.21 -3.51 -12.93
C LEU A 250 -21.17 -2.85 -13.82
N LEU A 251 -20.23 -3.63 -14.37
CA LEU A 251 -19.18 -3.17 -15.27
C LEU A 251 -18.95 -4.20 -16.38
N SER A 252 -18.40 -3.74 -17.49
CA SER A 252 -17.80 -4.61 -18.53
C SER A 252 -16.33 -4.26 -18.71
N ALA A 253 -15.54 -5.19 -19.26
CA ALA A 253 -14.12 -4.95 -19.49
C ALA A 253 -13.61 -5.68 -20.73
N THR A 254 -12.57 -5.12 -21.36
CA THR A 254 -11.84 -5.77 -22.46
C THR A 254 -10.34 -5.50 -22.36
N PRO A 255 -9.47 -6.46 -22.73
CA PRO A 255 -8.03 -6.27 -22.66
C PRO A 255 -7.55 -5.12 -23.53
N VAL A 256 -6.55 -4.37 -23.05
CA VAL A 256 -5.79 -3.43 -23.89
C VAL A 256 -4.60 -4.18 -24.51
N ARG A 257 -4.40 -4.04 -25.83
CA ARG A 257 -3.31 -4.68 -26.57
C ARG A 257 -2.55 -3.70 -27.46
N ASP A 258 -1.47 -4.17 -28.07
CA ASP A 258 -0.67 -3.45 -29.07
C ASP A 258 -0.26 -2.02 -28.68
N PRO A 259 0.47 -1.87 -27.55
CA PRO A 259 0.96 -2.91 -26.64
C PRO A 259 0.04 -3.15 -25.43
N ALA A 260 0.14 -4.33 -24.83
CA ALA A 260 -0.53 -4.62 -23.57
C ALA A 260 0.00 -3.74 -22.43
N LEU A 261 -0.90 -3.24 -21.59
CA LEU A 261 -0.55 -2.55 -20.35
C LEU A 261 -0.41 -3.59 -19.24
N THR A 262 0.76 -3.63 -18.60
CA THR A 262 1.04 -4.56 -17.51
C THR A 262 1.80 -3.88 -16.38
N ARG A 263 1.53 -4.30 -15.15
CA ARG A 263 2.26 -3.87 -13.96
C ARG A 263 2.63 -5.06 -13.10
N GLU A 264 3.81 -5.01 -12.50
CA GLU A 264 4.21 -6.03 -11.55
C GLU A 264 3.59 -5.75 -10.19
N LEU A 265 2.86 -6.73 -9.66
CA LEU A 265 2.43 -6.76 -8.28
C LEU A 265 3.54 -7.42 -7.46
N VAL A 266 3.97 -6.74 -6.39
CA VAL A 266 5.08 -7.19 -5.55
C VAL A 266 4.72 -7.07 -4.07
N THR A 267 5.35 -7.89 -3.23
CA THR A 267 5.49 -7.59 -1.79
C THR A 267 6.81 -6.89 -1.55
N ALA A 268 6.78 -5.87 -0.71
CA ALA A 268 7.96 -5.16 -0.27
C ALA A 268 8.04 -5.11 1.26
N THR A 269 9.24 -5.29 1.77
CA THR A 269 9.62 -5.15 3.18
C THR A 269 10.86 -4.27 3.29
N ARG A 270 11.10 -3.69 4.46
CA ARG A 270 12.41 -3.06 4.72
C ARG A 270 13.47 -4.15 4.83
N ARG A 271 14.68 -3.87 4.33
CA ARG A 271 15.86 -4.72 4.58
C ARG A 271 16.22 -4.64 6.06
N LEU A 272 15.68 -5.57 6.84
CA LEU A 272 16.15 -5.85 8.18
C LEU A 272 17.12 -7.03 8.09
N HIS A 273 18.13 -7.07 8.96
CA HIS A 273 19.17 -8.11 8.93
C HIS A 273 18.60 -9.53 9.07
N GLU A 274 17.42 -9.66 9.67
CA GLU A 274 16.56 -10.85 9.63
C GLU A 274 15.11 -10.38 9.53
N ALA A 275 14.34 -10.87 8.54
CA ALA A 275 12.89 -10.69 8.56
C ALA A 275 12.33 -11.62 9.64
N GLY A 276 11.55 -11.09 10.59
CA GLY A 276 10.89 -11.92 11.60
C GLY A 276 10.00 -13.00 10.96
N ASP A 277 9.86 -14.15 11.64
CA ASP A 277 9.05 -15.29 11.17
C ASP A 277 7.61 -14.89 10.82
N ASP A 278 7.07 -13.88 11.50
CA ASP A 278 5.76 -13.27 11.25
C ASP A 278 5.67 -12.62 9.87
N ILE A 279 6.69 -11.86 9.49
CA ILE A 279 6.78 -11.21 8.18
C ILE A 279 6.92 -12.24 7.07
N ALA A 280 7.71 -13.29 7.30
CA ALA A 280 7.85 -14.39 6.35
C ALA A 280 6.52 -15.14 6.15
N GLN A 281 5.82 -15.44 7.26
CA GLN A 281 4.53 -16.13 7.22
C GLN A 281 3.45 -15.30 6.51
N VAL A 282 3.34 -14.00 6.82
CA VAL A 282 2.39 -13.11 6.13
C VAL A 282 2.73 -12.99 4.64
N ARG A 283 4.00 -12.91 4.26
CA ARG A 283 4.39 -12.89 2.83
C ARG A 283 4.02 -14.17 2.12
N ALA A 284 4.15 -15.33 2.77
CA ALA A 284 3.70 -16.60 2.21
C ALA A 284 2.19 -16.59 1.97
N LEU A 285 1.39 -16.17 2.96
CA LEU A 285 -0.07 -16.01 2.82
C LEU A 285 -0.45 -15.07 1.66
N VAL A 286 0.20 -13.91 1.57
CA VAL A 286 -0.02 -12.94 0.48
C VAL A 286 0.30 -13.59 -0.87
N HIS A 287 1.40 -14.33 -0.96
CA HIS A 287 1.80 -15.02 -2.18
C HIS A 287 0.82 -16.10 -2.59
N GLU A 288 0.34 -16.91 -1.65
CA GLU A 288 -0.67 -17.94 -1.91
C GLU A 288 -1.99 -17.33 -2.39
N ILE A 289 -2.47 -16.26 -1.76
CA ILE A 289 -3.73 -15.58 -2.15
C ILE A 289 -3.62 -14.98 -3.56
N CYS A 290 -2.48 -14.38 -3.88
CA CYS A 290 -2.26 -13.80 -5.20
C CYS A 290 -1.96 -14.87 -6.28
N GLY A 291 -1.29 -15.97 -5.93
CA GLY A 291 -0.93 -17.06 -6.83
C GLY A 291 -2.07 -18.02 -7.15
N ALA A 292 -2.92 -18.34 -6.17
CA ALA A 292 -4.11 -19.20 -6.35
C ALA A 292 -5.18 -18.61 -7.28
N ARG A 293 -5.03 -17.34 -7.69
CA ARG A 293 -5.89 -16.68 -8.68
C ARG A 293 -5.48 -16.92 -10.13
N GLN A 294 -4.38 -17.62 -10.38
CA GLN A 294 -3.90 -17.88 -11.73
C GLN A 294 -4.67 -19.00 -12.46
N ASP A 295 -5.64 -19.68 -11.85
CA ASP A 295 -6.57 -20.52 -12.62
C ASP A 295 -7.54 -19.62 -13.39
N PRO A 296 -7.43 -19.53 -14.73
CA PRO A 296 -8.47 -18.92 -15.52
C PRO A 296 -9.68 -19.84 -15.39
N VAL A 297 -10.85 -19.23 -15.16
CA VAL A 297 -12.14 -19.83 -15.46
C VAL A 297 -12.00 -20.57 -16.79
N ALA A 298 -12.05 -21.90 -16.75
CA ALA A 298 -12.13 -22.73 -17.93
C ALA A 298 -13.29 -22.17 -18.78
N ALA A 299 -12.99 -21.78 -20.01
CA ALA A 299 -14.03 -21.47 -20.98
C ALA A 299 -14.99 -22.69 -21.02
N PRO A 300 -16.31 -22.50 -20.87
CA PRO A 300 -17.21 -23.59 -21.18
C PRO A 300 -17.05 -23.87 -22.68
N GLY A 301 -16.68 -25.12 -22.99
CA GLY A 301 -16.66 -25.63 -24.36
C GLY A 301 -18.04 -25.75 -24.97
#